data_AF-A0A7C1FC52-F1
#
_entry.id   AF-A0A7C1FC52-F1
#
_cell.length_a   1.000
_cell.length_b   1.000
_cell.length_c   1.000
_cell.angle_alpha   90.00
_cell.angle_beta   90.00
_cell.angle_gamma   90.00
#
_symmetry.space_group_name_H-M   'P 1'
#
loop_
_entity.id
_entity.type
_entity.pdbx_description
1 polymer ?
#
loop_
_entity_poly.entity_id
_entity_poly.type
_entity_poly.pdbx_seq_one_letter_code
_entity_poly.pdbx_strand_id
1 'polypeptide(L)'
;PLASLWLRGEVRTLSPDEYVSLACDFIELLSPKMVILRVVGDVTDDALLLAPRWGIGKAEIIARVDRELERRGTYQGSQLGVVTGSGETGDARFGDVSTRGNG
;
A
#
# COMPACT_ATOMS: atom_id res chain seq x y z
N PRO A 1 -19.97 -4.63 -13.13
CA PRO A 1 -18.92 -5.50 -13.72
C PRO A 1 -18.16 -6.34 -12.66
N LEU A 2 -17.51 -5.73 -11.66
CA LEU A 2 -16.72 -6.47 -10.65
C LEU A 2 -17.56 -7.35 -9.71
N ALA A 3 -18.71 -6.87 -9.23
CA ALA A 3 -19.60 -7.66 -8.38
C ALA A 3 -20.02 -8.99 -9.04
N SER A 4 -20.35 -8.95 -10.33
CA SER A 4 -20.71 -10.14 -11.11
C SER A 4 -19.54 -11.10 -11.30
N LEU A 5 -18.31 -10.59 -11.46
CA LEU A 5 -17.10 -11.42 -11.57
C LEU A 5 -16.81 -12.15 -10.26
N TRP A 6 -16.93 -11.44 -9.13
CA TRP A 6 -16.78 -12.03 -7.80
C TRP A 6 -17.84 -13.10 -7.52
N LEU A 7 -19.11 -12.85 -7.87
CA LEU A 7 -20.20 -13.83 -7.72
C LEU A 7 -19.98 -15.10 -8.55
N ARG A 8 -19.25 -15.02 -9.66
CA ARG A 8 -18.84 -16.18 -10.48
C ARG A 8 -17.52 -16.81 -10.03
N GLY A 9 -16.85 -16.26 -9.01
CA GLY A 9 -15.56 -16.74 -8.52
C GLY A 9 -14.36 -16.41 -9.41
N GLU A 10 -14.53 -15.54 -10.42
CA GLU A 10 -13.47 -15.17 -11.36
C GLU A 10 -12.49 -14.14 -10.78
N VAL A 11 -12.91 -13.41 -9.74
CA VAL A 11 -12.08 -12.45 -9.00
C VAL A 11 -12.12 -12.80 -7.53
N ARG A 12 -10.94 -12.92 -6.91
CA ARG A 12 -10.79 -13.09 -5.47
C ARG A 12 -10.42 -11.77 -4.81
N THR A 13 -10.95 -11.55 -3.61
CA THR A 13 -10.56 -10.42 -2.77
C THR A 13 -9.46 -10.82 -1.81
N LEU A 14 -8.65 -9.85 -1.40
CA LEU A 14 -7.59 -10.07 -0.42
C LEU A 14 -8.18 -10.46 0.93
N SER A 15 -7.47 -11.33 1.64
CA SER A 15 -7.59 -11.48 3.09
C SER A 15 -7.08 -10.21 3.81
N PRO A 16 -7.40 -10.04 5.11
CA PRO A 16 -6.92 -8.88 5.86
C PRO A 16 -5.39 -8.80 5.88
N ASP A 17 -4.71 -9.95 6.04
CA ASP A 17 -3.27 -9.98 6.20
C ASP A 17 -2.55 -9.76 4.86
N GLU A 18 -3.09 -10.27 3.75
CA GLU A 18 -2.61 -9.94 2.40
C GLU A 18 -2.73 -8.44 2.10
N TYR A 19 -3.86 -7.83 2.49
CA TYR A 19 -4.05 -6.38 2.34
C TYR A 19 -3.06 -5.60 3.19
N VAL A 20 -2.86 -5.98 4.46
CA VAL A 20 -1.91 -5.32 5.38
C VAL A 20 -0.50 -5.40 4.81
N SER A 21 -0.08 -6.58 4.34
CA SER A 21 1.24 -6.76 3.72
C SER A 21 1.42 -5.85 2.51
N LEU A 22 0.46 -5.85 1.58
CA LEU A 22 0.50 -5.04 0.37
C LEU A 22 0.51 -3.54 0.69
N ALA A 23 -0.27 -3.12 1.69
CA ALA A 23 -0.29 -1.73 2.14
C ALA A 23 1.08 -1.31 2.68
N CYS A 24 1.74 -2.15 3.48
CA CYS A 24 3.08 -1.88 3.99
C CYS A 24 4.09 -1.78 2.84
N ASP A 25 4.08 -2.73 1.89
CA ASP A 25 4.95 -2.71 0.72
C ASP A 25 4.80 -1.40 -0.06
N PHE A 26 3.57 -0.92 -0.23
CA PHE A 26 3.30 0.35 -0.88
C PHE A 26 3.82 1.55 -0.06
N ILE A 27 3.54 1.59 1.25
CA ILE A 27 3.97 2.67 2.16
C ILE A 27 5.50 2.80 2.16
N GLU A 28 6.22 1.69 2.22
CA GLU A 28 7.68 1.64 2.22
C GLU A 28 8.30 2.30 0.97
N LEU A 29 7.59 2.29 -0.16
CA LEU A 29 8.01 2.89 -1.44
C LEU A 29 7.55 4.34 -1.61
N LEU A 30 6.64 4.85 -0.77
CA LEU A 30 6.16 6.22 -0.87
C LEU A 30 7.19 7.22 -0.36
N SER A 31 7.33 8.34 -1.07
CA SER A 31 8.20 9.44 -0.62
C SER A 31 7.78 9.94 0.76
N PRO A 32 8.71 10.20 1.70
CA PRO A 32 8.40 10.74 3.02
C PRO A 32 7.80 12.17 2.96
N LYS A 33 7.86 12.83 1.79
CA LYS A 33 7.23 14.15 1.56
C LYS A 33 5.76 14.05 1.15
N MET A 34 5.24 12.85 0.92
CA MET A 34 3.85 12.61 0.54
C MET A 34 3.00 12.32 1.78
N VAL A 35 1.81 12.91 1.86
CA VAL A 35 0.83 12.61 2.91
C VAL A 35 -0.15 11.56 2.40
N ILE A 36 -0.25 10.45 3.14
CA ILE A 36 -1.29 9.44 2.89
C ILE A 36 -2.59 9.93 3.50
N LEU A 37 -3.57 10.26 2.65
CA LEU A 37 -4.88 10.75 3.09
C LEU A 37 -5.71 9.66 3.78
N ARG A 38 -5.72 8.45 3.21
CA ARG A 38 -6.47 7.29 3.71
C ARG A 38 -5.77 6.01 3.32
N VAL A 39 -5.52 5.14 4.30
CA VAL A 39 -5.05 3.78 4.06
C VAL A 39 -6.26 2.88 3.77
N VAL A 40 -7.26 2.91 4.66
CA VAL A 40 -8.45 2.04 4.61
C VAL A 40 -9.73 2.87 4.36
N GLY A 41 -10.61 2.34 3.51
CA GLY A 41 -11.96 2.89 3.29
C GLY A 41 -12.89 2.63 4.48
N ASP A 42 -13.89 3.49 4.67
CA ASP A 42 -14.95 3.22 5.64
C ASP A 42 -16.08 2.44 4.97
N VAL A 43 -16.64 1.48 5.68
CA VAL A 43 -17.90 0.80 5.31
C VAL A 43 -18.95 1.30 6.28
N THR A 44 -19.96 2.02 5.76
CA THR A 44 -21.02 2.61 6.57
C THR A 44 -22.12 1.63 6.92
N ASP A 45 -22.28 0.58 6.10
CA ASP A 45 -23.25 -0.49 6.30
C ASP A 45 -22.66 -1.82 5.79
N ASP A 46 -22.33 -2.71 6.71
CA ASP A 46 -21.78 -4.04 6.41
C ASP A 46 -22.76 -4.92 5.60
N ALA A 47 -24.07 -4.64 5.66
CA ALA A 47 -25.07 -5.35 4.87
C ALA A 47 -24.96 -5.04 3.37
N LEU A 48 -24.46 -3.85 3.02
CA LEU A 48 -24.25 -3.43 1.63
C LEU A 48 -22.88 -3.87 1.09
N LEU A 49 -21.97 -4.34 1.96
CA LEU A 49 -20.65 -4.81 1.56
C LEU A 49 -20.70 -6.25 1.04
N LEU A 50 -20.55 -6.39 -0.28
CA LEU A 50 -20.46 -7.69 -0.95
C LEU A 50 -19.16 -8.42 -0.58
N ALA A 51 -18.00 -7.76 -0.78
CA ALA A 51 -16.67 -8.28 -0.49
C ALA A 51 -15.63 -7.13 -0.51
N PRO A 52 -14.44 -7.29 0.10
CA PRO A 52 -14.07 -8.37 1.02
C PRO A 52 -14.84 -8.26 2.35
N ARG A 53 -15.15 -9.41 2.97
CA ARG A 53 -15.77 -9.48 4.30
C ARG A 53 -14.74 -9.93 5.33
N TRP A 54 -14.03 -8.95 5.89
CA TRP A 54 -12.99 -9.23 6.88
C TRP A 54 -13.53 -9.38 8.31
N GLY A 55 -14.72 -8.81 8.60
CA GLY A 55 -15.30 -8.86 9.93
C GLY A 55 -14.50 -8.08 10.99
N ILE A 56 -13.62 -7.18 10.55
CA ILE A 56 -12.83 -6.30 11.43
C ILE A 56 -12.94 -4.85 10.99
N GLY A 57 -12.93 -3.96 11.96
CA GLY A 57 -13.08 -2.53 11.73
C GLY A 57 -11.80 -1.87 11.22
N LYS A 58 -11.94 -0.66 10.69
CA LYS A 58 -10.83 0.19 10.21
C LYS A 58 -9.71 0.37 11.23
N ALA A 59 -10.05 0.62 12.49
CA ALA A 59 -9.06 0.82 13.54
C ALA A 59 -8.15 -0.41 13.73
N GLU A 60 -8.73 -1.60 13.65
CA GLU A 60 -7.99 -2.87 13.73
C GLU A 60 -7.07 -3.04 12.51
N ILE A 61 -7.53 -2.71 11.30
CA ILE A 61 -6.67 -2.77 10.09
C ILE A 61 -5.50 -1.78 10.21
N ILE A 62 -5.75 -0.54 10.64
CA ILE A 62 -4.69 0.46 10.83
C ILE A 62 -3.68 -0.03 11.86
N ALA A 63 -4.13 -0.55 13.00
CA ALA A 63 -3.25 -1.12 14.02
C ALA A 63 -2.46 -2.35 13.53
N ARG A 64 -2.99 -3.11 12.56
CA ARG A 64 -2.23 -4.19 11.91
C ARG A 64 -1.16 -3.65 10.96
N VAL A 65 -1.46 -2.60 10.20
CA VAL A 65 -0.46 -1.93 9.34
C VAL A 65 0.68 -1.38 10.18
N ASP A 66 0.37 -0.66 11.27
CA ASP A 66 1.39 -0.11 12.17
C ASP A 66 2.28 -1.22 12.76
N ARG A 67 1.66 -2.29 13.30
CA ARG A 67 2.40 -3.45 13.84
C ARG A 67 3.24 -4.15 12.79
N GLU A 68 2.76 -4.24 11.54
CA GLU A 68 3.48 -4.91 10.48
C GLU A 68 4.71 -4.11 10.05
N LEU A 69 4.60 -2.78 9.93
CA LEU A 69 5.75 -1.91 9.69
C LEU A 69 6.77 -1.97 10.83
N GLU A 70 6.31 -1.94 12.09
CA GLU A 70 7.17 -2.12 13.26
C GLU A 70 7.88 -3.48 13.24
N ARG A 71 7.14 -4.57 12.94
CA ARG A 71 7.70 -5.93 12.83
C ARG A 71 8.77 -6.03 11.74
N ARG A 72 8.61 -5.31 10.63
CA ARG A 72 9.58 -5.23 9.54
C ARG A 72 10.76 -4.31 9.85
N GLY A 73 10.61 -3.41 10.82
CA GLY A 73 11.59 -2.35 11.10
C GLY A 73 11.64 -1.31 9.98
N THR A 74 10.55 -1.13 9.25
CA THR A 74 10.43 -0.23 8.09
C THR A 74 9.49 0.94 8.38
N TYR A 75 9.53 1.93 7.51
CA TYR A 75 8.69 3.13 7.57
C TYR A 75 8.48 3.69 6.17
N GLN A 76 7.63 4.71 6.04
CA GLN A 76 7.35 5.34 4.76
C GLN A 76 8.63 5.86 4.08
N GLY A 77 8.90 5.37 2.87
CA GLY A 77 10.09 5.74 2.10
C GLY A 77 11.37 5.02 2.48
N SER A 78 11.32 4.06 3.41
CA SER A 78 12.49 3.24 3.78
C SER A 78 13.06 2.44 2.61
N GLN A 79 12.24 2.15 1.59
CA GLN A 79 12.66 1.44 0.36
C GLN A 79 12.68 2.37 -0.87
N LEU A 80 12.56 3.68 -0.69
CA LEU A 80 12.54 4.63 -1.80
C LEU A 80 13.88 4.62 -2.56
N GLY A 81 13.83 4.29 -3.85
CA GLY A 81 15.02 4.20 -4.71
C GLY A 81 15.75 2.86 -4.63
N VAL A 82 15.27 1.90 -3.82
CA VAL A 82 15.74 0.52 -3.86
C VAL A 82 15.11 -0.17 -5.06
N VAL A 83 15.83 -0.22 -6.18
CA VAL A 83 15.42 -0.98 -7.36
C VAL A 83 15.57 -2.47 -7.05
N THR A 84 14.51 -3.09 -6.51
CA THR A 84 14.42 -4.55 -6.42
C THR A 84 13.88 -5.09 -7.75
N GLY A 85 14.79 -5.24 -8.71
CA GLY A 85 14.49 -5.84 -10.01
C GLY A 85 15.60 -6.77 -10.46
N SER A 86 15.48 -8.07 -10.17
CA SER A 86 16.04 -9.10 -11.04
C SER A 86 15.20 -9.13 -12.32
N GLY A 87 15.49 -8.18 -13.22
CA GLY A 87 14.74 -7.96 -14.45
C GLY A 87 15.22 -6.67 -15.12
N GLU A 88 16.30 -6.80 -15.87
CA GLU A 88 16.81 -5.90 -16.93
C GLU A 88 16.80 -4.39 -16.65
N THR A 89 18.02 -3.88 -16.41
CA THR A 89 18.36 -2.47 -16.23
C THR A 89 17.97 -1.62 -17.44
N GLY A 90 16.90 -0.83 -17.31
CA GLY A 90 16.64 0.36 -18.11
C GLY A 90 17.01 1.61 -17.30
N ASP A 91 18.08 2.30 -17.70
CA ASP A 91 18.54 3.59 -17.16
C ASP A 91 17.40 4.62 -17.14
N ALA A 92 16.86 4.90 -15.95
CA ALA A 92 16.02 6.07 -15.70
C ALA A 92 16.48 6.74 -14.40
N ARG A 93 17.62 7.44 -14.48
CA ARG A 93 18.04 8.43 -13.50
C ARG A 93 16.96 9.50 -13.35
N PHE A 94 16.15 9.41 -12.29
CA PHE A 94 15.37 10.55 -11.81
C PHE A 94 16.36 11.58 -11.26
N GLY A 95 16.38 12.74 -11.92
CA GLY A 95 17.39 13.76 -11.77
C GLY A 95 17.61 14.25 -10.34
N ASP A 96 18.86 14.12 -9.91
CA ASP A 96 19.46 14.93 -8.87
C ASP A 96 19.57 16.37 -9.39
N VAL A 97 18.65 17.25 -8.98
CA VAL A 97 18.87 18.70 -9.04
C VAL A 97 19.23 19.15 -7.63
N SER A 98 20.50 18.96 -7.30
CA SER A 98 21.16 19.68 -6.23
C SER A 98 22.01 20.81 -6.81
N THR A 99 21.64 22.02 -6.41
CA THR A 99 22.48 23.20 -6.16
C THR A 99 23.72 23.45 -7.04
N ARG A 100 23.63 24.52 -7.84
CA ARG A 100 24.76 25.46 -8.00
C ARG A 100 24.25 26.88 -7.94
N GLY A 101 24.48 27.55 -6.81
CA GLY A 101 24.64 28.99 -6.79
C GLY A 101 26.00 29.35 -7.39
N ASN A 102 26.05 30.43 -8.17
CA ASN A 102 27.18 31.34 -8.24
C ASN A 102 26.73 32.65 -8.90
N GLY A 103 26.89 33.79 -8.21
CA GLY A 103 26.60 35.12 -8.72
C GLY A 103 25.87 36.01 -7.72
#